data_AF-A0A3M2HH44-F1
#
_entry.id   AF-A0A3M2HH44-F1
#
_cell.length_a   1.000
_cell.length_b   1.000
_cell.length_c   1.000
_cell.angle_alpha   90.00
_cell.angle_beta   90.00
_cell.angle_gamma   90.00
#
_symmetry.space_group_name_H-M   'P 1'
#
loop_
_entity.id
_entity.type
_entity.pdbx_description
1 polymer ?
#
loop_
_entity_poly.entity_id
_entity_poly.type
_entity_poly.pdbx_seq_one_letter_code
_entity_poly.pdbx_strand_id
1 'polypeptide(L)' 'MGALHHRLWQGRLQGFVDGELPPARAARVRAHVADCPDCAAELELLHRMKGAIGRLGTRYAGEAAVERLRRRAEHLGP' A
#
# COMPACT_ATOMS: atom_id res chain seq x y z
N MET A 1 -4.65 18.18 -14.65
CA MET A 1 -5.11 18.56 -13.29
C MET A 1 -3.89 19.06 -12.51
N GLY A 2 -3.97 20.13 -11.70
CA GLY A 2 -2.80 20.87 -11.20
C GLY A 2 -2.06 20.24 -10.00
N ALA A 3 -0.84 20.71 -9.70
CA ALA A 3 0.06 20.13 -8.68
C ALA A 3 -0.52 19.97 -7.26
N LEU A 4 -1.40 20.88 -6.83
CA LEU A 4 -2.07 20.80 -5.52
C LEU A 4 -3.04 19.61 -5.41
N HIS A 5 -3.69 19.26 -6.54
CA HIS A 5 -4.58 18.10 -6.62
C HIS A 5 -3.79 16.81 -6.40
N HIS A 6 -2.64 16.67 -7.05
CA HIS A 6 -1.79 15.49 -6.91
C HIS A 6 -1.35 15.29 -5.46
N ARG A 7 -0.88 16.34 -4.77
CA ARG A 7 -0.46 16.25 -3.36
C ARG A 7 -1.54 15.72 -2.41
N LEU A 8 -2.80 16.15 -2.59
CA LEU A 8 -3.92 15.64 -1.79
C LEU A 8 -4.18 14.15 -2.04
N TRP A 9 -3.93 13.68 -3.26
CA TRP A 9 -4.06 12.27 -3.60
C TRP A 9 -2.90 11.42 -3.07
N GLN A 10 -1.68 11.94 -2.96
CA GLN A 10 -0.52 11.18 -2.47
C GLN A 10 -0.81 10.50 -1.12
N GLY A 11 -1.38 11.24 -0.15
CA GLY A 11 -1.75 10.67 1.15
C GLY A 11 -2.82 9.58 1.06
N ARG A 12 -3.75 9.69 0.10
CA ARG A 12 -4.76 8.64 -0.14
C ARG A 12 -4.16 7.42 -0.85
N LEU A 13 -3.22 7.62 -1.77
CA LEU A 13 -2.52 6.52 -2.44
C LEU A 13 -1.71 5.69 -1.44
N GLN A 14 -0.99 6.35 -0.53
CA GLN A 14 -0.27 5.67 0.55
C GLN A 14 -1.20 4.83 1.43
N GLY A 15 -2.27 5.43 1.98
CA GLY A 15 -3.24 4.68 2.78
C GLY A 15 -3.95 3.57 2.00
N PHE A 16 -4.13 3.72 0.68
CA PHE A 16 -4.70 2.68 -0.17
C PHE A 16 -3.74 1.49 -0.31
N VAL A 17 -2.46 1.74 -0.57
CA VAL A 17 -1.40 0.72 -0.64
C VAL A 17 -1.25 -0.01 0.69
N ASP A 18 -1.48 0.69 1.80
CA ASP A 18 -1.45 0.13 3.16
C ASP A 18 -2.71 -0.61 3.58
N GLY A 19 -3.78 -0.53 2.80
CA GLY A 19 -5.06 -1.17 3.12
C GLY A 19 -5.81 -0.49 4.27
N GLU A 20 -5.43 0.74 4.61
CA GLU A 20 -5.96 1.52 5.73
C GLU A 20 -7.20 2.35 5.35
N LEU A 21 -7.53 2.40 4.06
CA LEU A 21 -8.70 3.13 3.59
C LEU A 21 -9.98 2.31 3.77
N PRO A 22 -11.06 2.93 4.31
CA PRO A 22 -12.39 2.37 4.22
C PRO A 22 -12.80 2.08 2.76
N PRO A 23 -13.66 1.07 2.49
CA PRO A 23 -14.02 0.64 1.14
C PRO A 23 -14.46 1.78 0.21
N ALA A 24 -15.24 2.73 0.72
CA ALA A 24 -15.72 3.88 -0.03
C ALA A 24 -14.59 4.83 -0.47
N ARG A 25 -13.53 4.99 0.34
CA ARG A 25 -12.35 5.80 -0.03
C ARG A 25 -11.45 5.05 -0.99
N ALA A 26 -11.28 3.74 -0.81
CA ALA A 26 -10.56 2.89 -1.73
C ALA A 26 -11.17 2.88 -3.14
N ALA A 27 -12.50 2.87 -3.24
CA ALA A 27 -13.20 2.99 -4.52
C ALA A 27 -12.91 4.32 -5.24
N ARG A 28 -12.83 5.43 -4.50
CA ARG A 28 -12.48 6.75 -5.08
C ARG A 28 -11.04 6.80 -5.59
N VAL A 29 -10.11 6.14 -4.91
CA VAL A 29 -8.74 5.99 -5.40
C VAL A 29 -8.73 5.24 -6.73
N ARG A 30 -9.40 4.09 -6.81
CA ARG A 30 -9.51 3.32 -8.07
C ARG A 30 -10.09 4.13 -9.23
N ALA A 31 -11.17 4.88 -8.98
CA ALA A 31 -11.76 5.75 -9.99
C ALA A 31 -10.78 6.84 -10.44
N HIS A 32 -10.09 7.50 -9.50
CA HIS A 32 -9.16 8.57 -9.85
C HIS A 32 -7.97 8.10 -10.68
N VAL A 33 -7.34 6.98 -10.31
CA VAL A 33 -6.16 6.47 -11.05
C VAL A 33 -6.52 5.90 -12.42
N ALA A 34 -7.78 5.54 -12.66
CA ALA A 34 -8.25 5.19 -14.00
C ALA A 34 -8.21 6.38 -14.96
N ASP A 35 -8.39 7.60 -14.44
CA ASP A 35 -8.48 8.84 -15.23
C ASP A 35 -7.23 9.74 -15.11
N CYS A 36 -6.26 9.37 -14.28
CA CYS A 36 -5.09 10.21 -13.96
C CYS A 36 -3.77 9.42 -14.06
N PRO A 37 -3.06 9.50 -15.20
CA PRO A 37 -1.83 8.73 -15.43
C PRO A 37 -0.72 9.00 -14.43
N ASP A 38 -0.56 10.26 -13.98
CA ASP A 38 0.49 10.62 -13.00
C ASP A 38 0.25 9.93 -11.65
N CYS A 39 -1.00 9.94 -11.18
CA CYS A 39 -1.37 9.27 -9.93
C CYS A 39 -1.35 7.74 -10.05
N ALA A 40 -1.64 7.20 -11.24
CA ALA A 40 -1.47 5.77 -11.51
C ALA A 40 0.00 5.36 -11.44
N ALA A 41 0.91 6.14 -12.05
CA ALA A 41 2.34 5.89 -11.99
C ALA A 41 2.88 5.97 -10.55
N GLU A 42 2.40 6.94 -9.75
CA GLU A 42 2.75 7.05 -8.34
C GLU A 42 2.25 5.84 -7.53
N LEU A 43 1.02 5.39 -7.76
CA LEU A 43 0.47 4.20 -7.10
C LEU A 43 1.31 2.95 -7.40
N GLU A 44 1.70 2.76 -8.66
CA GLU A 44 2.58 1.67 -9.08
C GLU A 44 3.95 1.72 -8.38
N LEU A 45 4.54 2.92 -8.25
CA LEU A 45 5.80 3.10 -7.54
C LEU A 45 5.67 2.71 -6.06
N LEU A 46 4.61 3.16 -5.38
CA LEU A 46 4.34 2.83 -3.99
C LEU A 46 4.19 1.31 -3.77
N HIS A 47 3.46 0.62 -4.65
CA HIS A 47 3.34 -0.85 -4.60
C HIS A 47 4.69 -1.55 -4.75
N ARG A 48 5.54 -1.11 -5.69
CA ARG A 48 6.89 -1.68 -5.88
C ARG A 48 7.76 -1.47 -4.64
N MET A 49 7.73 -0.27 -4.06
CA MET A 49 8.48 0.05 -2.84
C MET A 49 8.03 -0.83 -1.67
N LYS A 50 6.72 -0.95 -1.43
CA LYS A 50 6.17 -1.82 -0.39
C LYS A 50 6.61 -3.27 -0.56
N GLY A 51 6.54 -3.79 -1.79
CA GLY A 51 7.00 -5.14 -2.11
C GLY A 51 8.52 -5.32 -1.87
N ALA A 52 9.34 -4.34 -2.23
CA ALA A 52 10.79 -4.39 -2.00
C ALA A 52 11.13 -4.40 -0.51
N ILE A 53 10.50 -3.52 0.29
CA ILE A 53 10.67 -3.47 1.74
C ILE A 53 10.23 -4.78 2.38
N GLY A 54 9.08 -5.33 1.97
CA GLY A 54 8.59 -6.62 2.46
C GLY A 54 9.60 -7.76 2.25
N ARG A 55 10.19 -7.86 1.05
CA ARG A 55 11.22 -8.87 0.74
C ARG A 55 12.50 -8.69 1.57
N LEU A 56 12.94 -7.46 1.78
CA LEU A 56 14.09 -7.18 2.65
C LEU A 56 13.79 -7.58 4.10
N GLY A 57 12.59 -7.25 4.59
CA GLY A 57 12.13 -7.67 5.91
C GLY A 57 12.18 -9.19 6.07
N THR A 58 11.76 -9.97 5.07
CA THR A 58 11.89 -11.44 5.09
C THR A 58 13.34 -11.90 5.11
N ARG A 59 14.23 -11.24 4.37
CA ARG A 59 15.66 -11.61 4.30
C ARG A 59 16.40 -11.39 5.62
N TYR A 60 16.03 -10.35 6.38
CA TYR A 60 16.65 -10.00 7.66
C TYR A 60 15.83 -10.47 8.88
N ALA A 61 14.68 -11.11 8.67
CA ALA A 61 13.90 -11.68 9.75
C ALA A 61 14.65 -12.89 10.33
N GLY A 62 15.17 -12.74 11.54
CA GLY A 62 15.61 -13.89 12.33
C GLY A 62 14.44 -14.81 12.69
N GLU A 63 14.73 -16.03 13.14
CA GLU A 63 13.73 -17.06 13.45
C GLU A 63 12.62 -16.55 14.37
N ALA A 64 12.96 -15.76 15.39
CA ALA A 64 11.99 -15.16 16.30
C ALA A 64 11.02 -14.19 15.60
N ALA A 65 11.45 -13.48 14.57
CA ALA A 65 10.58 -12.59 13.79
C ALA A 65 9.63 -13.38 12.89
N VAL A 66 10.11 -14.47 12.27
CA VAL A 66 9.29 -15.39 11.47
C VAL A 66 8.22 -16.06 12.32
N GLU A 67 8.58 -16.53 13.52
CA GLU A 67 7.63 -17.17 14.43
C GLU A 67 6.53 -16.20 14.90
N ARG A 68 6.87 -14.93 15.19
CA ARG A 68 5.86 -13.91 15.51
C ARG A 68 4.92 -13.64 14.35
N LEU A 69 5.44 -13.59 13.12
CA LEU A 69 4.62 -13.42 11.91
C LEU A 69 3.69 -14.61 11.69
N ARG A 70 4.19 -15.84 11.83
CA ARG A 70 3.38 -17.06 11.73
C ARG A 70 2.24 -17.05 12.75
N ARG A 71 2.54 -16.80 14.02
CA ARG A 71 1.52 -16.67 15.08
C ARG A 71 0.50 -15.61 14.74
N ARG A 72 0.93 -14.44 14.25
CA ARG A 72 0.00 -13.38 13.89
C ARG A 72 -0.89 -13.75 12.69
N ALA A 73 -0.36 -14.44 11.69
CA ALA A 73 -1.13 -14.93 10.56
C ALA A 73 -2.21 -15.95 10.98
N GLU A 74 -1.90 -16.83 11.94
CA GLU A 74 -2.88 -17.78 12.51
C GLU A 74 -4.05 -17.08 13.21
N HIS A 75 -3.81 -15.90 13.80
CA HIS A 75 -4.85 -15.10 14.47
C HIS A 75 -5.61 -14.17 13.52
N LEU A 76 -5.13 -13.99 12.29
CA LEU A 76 -5.79 -13.22 11.22
C LEU A 76 -6.63 -14.14 10.31
N GLY A 77 -7.28 -15.16 10.88
CA GLY A 77 -8.09 -16.16 10.17
C GLY A 77 -9.08 -15.57 9.14
N PRO A 78 -9.60 -16.41 8.23
CA PRO A 78 -10.16 -16.02 6.92
C PRO A 78 -11.23 -14.93 6.95
#